data_AF-A0A2D0MWY3-F1
#
_entry.id   AF-A0A2D0MWY3-F1
#
_cell.length_a   1.000
_cell.length_b   1.000
_cell.length_c   1.000
_cell.angle_alpha   90.00
_cell.angle_beta   90.00
_cell.angle_gamma   90.00
#
_symmetry.space_group_name_H-M   'P 1'
#
loop_
_entity.id
_entity.type
_entity.pdbx_description
1 polymer ?
#
loop_
_entity_poly.entity_id
_entity_poly.type
_entity_poly.pdbx_seq_one_letter_code
_entity_poly.pdbx_strand_id
1 'polypeptide(L)'
;MHQSIDSFHAQQTHSQLLEFKDSKKGEWLKFLPNLGITYALDGQPRPSISLSSGILYQTQKAKQQRASKREQIIQMQQQSAEIAKNQLADLLLQYQQLHNEYRTQQELFAIETDLFRIKEDEYQRQELAPSDFLQAKRTYLLQQQAVEQKEHQLGRLISKIKLHCHY
;
A
#
# COMPACT_ATOMS: atom_id res chain seq x y z
N MET A 1 -7.45 -3.22 -10.47
CA MET A 1 -6.75 -2.62 -9.33
C MET A 1 -6.13 -3.68 -8.42
N HIS A 2 -6.87 -4.69 -7.92
CA HIS A 2 -6.23 -5.75 -7.12
C HIS A 2 -5.10 -6.49 -7.86
N GLN A 3 -5.25 -6.75 -9.15
CA GLN A 3 -4.20 -7.37 -9.97
C GLN A 3 -2.90 -6.56 -10.06
N SER A 4 -2.95 -5.23 -10.02
CA SER A 4 -1.73 -4.41 -10.06
C SER A 4 -0.97 -4.51 -8.74
N ILE A 5 -1.70 -4.43 -7.60
CA ILE A 5 -1.15 -4.65 -6.26
C ILE A 5 -0.52 -6.05 -6.18
N ASP A 6 -1.24 -7.09 -6.58
CA ASP A 6 -0.72 -8.46 -6.57
C ASP A 6 0.56 -8.59 -7.43
N SER A 7 0.59 -7.96 -8.61
CA SER A 7 1.76 -7.99 -9.49
C SER A 7 2.97 -7.25 -8.91
N PHE A 8 2.76 -6.09 -8.28
CA PHE A 8 3.82 -5.32 -7.62
C PHE A 8 4.41 -6.11 -6.46
N HIS A 9 3.57 -6.64 -5.58
CA HIS A 9 4.01 -7.44 -4.44
C HIS A 9 4.71 -8.74 -4.90
N ALA A 10 4.23 -9.39 -5.96
CA ALA A 10 4.91 -10.55 -6.54
C ALA A 10 6.30 -10.22 -7.10
N GLN A 11 6.46 -9.08 -7.78
CA GLN A 11 7.75 -8.61 -8.28
C GLN A 11 8.71 -8.27 -7.13
N GLN A 12 8.21 -7.63 -6.07
CA GLN A 12 9.01 -7.31 -4.88
C GLN A 12 9.42 -8.58 -4.12
N THR A 13 8.52 -9.56 -3.96
CA THR A 13 8.90 -10.88 -3.41
C THR A 13 9.97 -11.52 -4.28
N HIS A 14 9.81 -11.50 -5.60
CA HIS A 14 10.77 -12.10 -6.51
C HIS A 14 12.17 -11.48 -6.35
N SER A 15 12.26 -10.15 -6.31
CA SER A 15 13.54 -9.45 -6.14
C SER A 15 14.21 -9.76 -4.81
N GLN A 16 13.46 -9.79 -3.72
CA GLN A 16 13.99 -10.14 -2.39
C GLN A 16 14.41 -11.61 -2.31
N LEU A 17 13.67 -12.52 -2.94
CA LEU A 17 14.02 -13.95 -2.98
C LEU A 17 15.26 -14.23 -3.84
N LEU A 18 15.59 -13.38 -4.82
CA LEU A 18 16.81 -13.54 -5.62
C LEU A 18 18.08 -13.49 -4.77
N GLU A 19 18.10 -12.70 -3.68
CA GLU A 19 19.23 -12.64 -2.74
C GLU A 19 19.53 -14.00 -2.07
N PHE A 20 18.51 -14.86 -1.95
CA PHE A 20 18.59 -16.18 -1.34
C PHE A 20 18.70 -17.30 -2.38
N LYS A 21 18.85 -16.98 -3.66
CA LYS A 21 19.04 -17.96 -4.73
C LYS A 21 20.47 -18.48 -4.70
N ASP A 22 20.64 -19.70 -4.18
CA ASP A 22 21.95 -20.31 -4.04
C ASP A 22 22.63 -20.61 -5.38
N SER A 23 23.90 -20.23 -5.49
CA SER A 23 24.81 -20.81 -6.47
C SER A 23 25.42 -22.08 -5.87
N LYS A 24 25.11 -23.24 -6.47
CA LYS A 24 25.68 -24.54 -6.07
C LYS A 24 27.19 -24.66 -6.36
N LYS A 25 27.79 -23.66 -7.02
CA LYS A 25 29.20 -23.69 -7.44
C LYS A 25 30.10 -23.56 -6.21
N GLY A 26 30.89 -24.60 -5.94
CA GLY A 26 31.87 -24.61 -4.84
C GLY A 26 31.29 -24.88 -3.46
N GLU A 27 30.00 -25.21 -3.31
CA GLU A 27 29.43 -25.55 -2.01
C GLU A 27 30.07 -26.79 -1.37
N TRP A 28 30.53 -27.74 -2.20
CA TRP A 28 31.21 -28.94 -1.75
C TRP A 28 32.54 -28.65 -1.02
N LEU A 29 33.17 -27.50 -1.30
CA LEU A 29 34.42 -27.09 -0.65
C LEU A 29 34.27 -26.91 0.87
N LYS A 30 33.05 -26.59 1.33
CA LYS A 30 32.74 -26.44 2.77
C LYS A 30 32.85 -27.77 3.53
N PHE A 31 32.83 -28.90 2.84
CA PHE A 31 32.89 -30.23 3.42
C PHE A 31 34.26 -30.89 3.28
N LEU A 32 35.25 -30.15 2.75
CA LEU A 32 36.62 -30.64 2.68
C LEU A 32 37.19 -30.83 4.09
N PRO A 33 37.85 -31.96 4.38
CA PRO A 33 38.55 -32.12 5.65
C PRO A 33 39.76 -31.17 5.70
N ASN A 34 40.08 -30.69 6.90
CA ASN A 34 41.29 -29.91 7.13
C ASN A 34 42.49 -30.86 7.11
N LEU A 35 43.43 -30.58 6.19
CA LEU A 35 44.72 -31.23 6.11
C LEU A 35 45.72 -30.43 6.94
N GLY A 36 46.40 -31.05 7.90
CA GLY A 36 47.35 -30.39 8.78
C GLY A 36 48.53 -31.28 9.14
N ILE A 37 49.58 -30.69 9.70
CA ILE A 37 50.73 -31.42 10.24
C ILE A 37 50.64 -31.34 11.77
N THR A 38 50.62 -32.48 12.44
CA THR A 38 50.70 -32.56 13.91
C THR A 38 52.06 -33.11 14.33
N TYR A 39 52.54 -32.73 15.50
CA TYR A 39 53.82 -33.20 16.04
C TYR A 39 53.54 -34.21 17.15
N ALA A 40 54.21 -35.37 17.10
CA ALA A 40 54.20 -36.32 18.20
C ALA A 40 55.12 -35.85 19.34
N LEU A 41 55.06 -36.51 20.50
CA LEU A 41 55.88 -36.18 21.68
C LEU A 41 57.40 -36.28 21.42
N ASP A 42 57.78 -37.00 20.36
CA ASP A 42 59.15 -37.13 19.82
C ASP A 42 59.55 -35.99 18.87
N GLY A 43 58.65 -35.02 18.61
CA GLY A 43 58.89 -33.87 17.75
C GLY A 43 58.76 -34.16 16.24
N GLN A 44 58.36 -35.36 15.82
CA GLN A 44 58.26 -35.69 14.40
C GLN A 44 56.93 -35.24 13.76
N PRO A 45 56.95 -34.61 12.57
CA PRO A 45 55.74 -34.19 11.88
C PRO A 45 54.97 -35.41 11.32
N ARG A 46 53.66 -35.46 11.56
CA ARG A 46 52.74 -36.47 11.02
C ARG A 46 51.59 -35.81 10.28
N PRO A 47 51.19 -36.31 9.10
CA PRO A 47 50.02 -35.82 8.42
C PRO A 47 48.77 -36.13 9.25
N SER A 48 47.88 -35.16 9.35
CA SER A 48 46.61 -35.26 10.06
C SER A 48 45.48 -34.83 9.15
N ILE A 49 44.35 -35.52 9.28
CA ILE A 49 43.10 -35.22 8.59
C ILE A 49 42.07 -35.05 9.68
N SER A 50 41.42 -33.89 9.73
CA SER A 50 40.35 -33.63 10.68
C SER A 50 39.12 -33.10 9.97
N LEU A 51 37.95 -33.61 10.33
CA LEU A 51 36.67 -33.09 9.90
C LEU A 51 35.89 -32.69 11.15
N SER A 52 35.39 -31.46 11.20
CA SER A 52 34.61 -30.99 12.34
C SER A 52 33.11 -31.14 12.09
N SER A 53 32.45 -31.87 12.99
CA SER A 53 30.98 -31.99 13.02
C SER A 53 30.28 -30.63 13.17
N GLY A 54 30.97 -29.65 13.76
CA GLY A 54 30.51 -28.27 13.87
C GLY A 54 30.21 -27.62 12.52
N ILE A 55 30.98 -27.90 11.46
CA ILE A 55 30.74 -27.37 10.11
C ILE A 55 29.46 -27.98 9.52
N LEU A 56 29.23 -29.27 9.71
CA LEU A 56 27.99 -29.95 9.27
C LEU A 56 26.77 -29.35 9.98
N TYR A 57 26.84 -29.18 11.29
CA TYR A 57 25.76 -28.57 12.07
C TYR A 57 25.49 -27.11 11.64
N GLN A 58 26.54 -26.31 11.46
CA GLN A 58 26.41 -24.91 11.04
C GLN A 58 25.81 -24.78 9.63
N THR A 59 26.21 -25.64 8.68
CA THR A 59 25.64 -25.65 7.32
C THR A 59 24.16 -26.05 7.32
N GLN A 60 23.77 -27.06 8.11
CA GLN A 60 22.38 -27.44 8.29
C GLN A 60 21.56 -26.31 8.93
N LYS A 61 22.08 -25.68 10.00
CA LYS A 61 21.45 -24.53 10.66
C LYS A 61 21.30 -23.34 9.71
N ALA A 62 22.34 -23.02 8.93
CA ALA A 62 22.30 -21.96 7.94
C ALA A 62 21.26 -22.22 6.84
N LYS A 63 21.13 -23.47 6.37
CA LYS A 63 20.08 -23.88 5.42
C LYS A 63 18.68 -23.65 6.00
N GLN A 64 18.46 -24.07 7.25
CA GLN A 64 17.17 -23.88 7.93
C GLN A 64 16.85 -22.39 8.14
N GLN A 65 17.83 -21.59 8.55
CA GLN A 65 17.67 -20.14 8.71
C GLN A 65 17.32 -19.45 7.39
N ARG A 66 17.94 -19.86 6.28
CA ARG A 66 17.59 -19.34 4.94
C ARG A 66 16.19 -19.73 4.52
N ALA A 67 15.80 -20.99 4.72
CA ALA A 67 14.44 -21.44 4.42
C ALA A 67 13.41 -20.63 5.21
N SER A 68 13.62 -20.47 6.52
CA SER A 68 12.78 -19.67 7.40
C SER A 68 12.72 -18.20 6.96
N LYS A 69 13.85 -17.59 6.58
CA LYS A 69 13.86 -16.20 6.05
C LYS A 69 13.08 -16.06 4.76
N ARG A 70 13.17 -17.03 3.84
CA ARG A 70 12.39 -17.02 2.60
C ARG A 70 10.88 -17.10 2.87
N GLU A 71 10.48 -17.97 3.79
CA GLU A 71 9.09 -18.08 4.23
C GLU A 71 8.61 -16.77 4.89
N GLN A 72 9.44 -16.15 5.74
CA GLN A 72 9.13 -14.85 6.35
C GLN A 72 8.93 -13.76 5.29
N ILE A 73 9.80 -13.67 4.28
CA ILE A 73 9.66 -12.69 3.18
C ILE A 73 8.33 -12.88 2.45
N ILE A 74 7.99 -14.13 2.12
CA ILE A 74 6.74 -14.44 1.42
C ILE A 74 5.53 -14.05 2.27
N GLN A 75 5.51 -14.46 3.54
CA GLN A 75 4.40 -14.16 4.45
C GLN A 75 4.24 -12.66 4.69
N MET A 76 5.35 -11.95 4.91
CA MET A 76 5.34 -10.51 5.10
C MET A 76 4.79 -9.80 3.86
N GLN A 77 5.21 -10.21 2.66
CA GLN A 77 4.71 -9.59 1.44
C GLN A 77 3.22 -9.90 1.22
N GLN A 78 2.78 -11.13 1.48
CA GLN A 78 1.37 -11.50 1.41
C GLN A 78 0.52 -10.65 2.36
N GLN A 79 0.95 -10.51 3.62
CA GLN A 79 0.26 -9.66 4.59
C GLN A 79 0.19 -8.19 4.13
N SER A 80 1.30 -7.66 3.61
CA SER A 80 1.33 -6.29 3.09
C SER A 80 0.39 -6.09 1.90
N ALA A 81 0.26 -7.08 1.02
CA ALA A 81 -0.65 -7.03 -0.12
C ALA A 81 -2.12 -7.03 0.34
N GLU A 82 -2.46 -7.87 1.32
CA GLU A 82 -3.82 -7.90 1.89
C GLU A 82 -4.17 -6.60 2.62
N ILE A 83 -3.23 -6.00 3.35
CA ILE A 83 -3.43 -4.68 3.96
C ILE A 83 -3.69 -3.61 2.87
N ALA A 84 -2.90 -3.61 1.80
CA ALA A 84 -3.07 -2.66 0.70
C ALA A 84 -4.43 -2.82 -0.01
N LYS A 85 -4.90 -4.06 -0.19
CA LYS A 85 -6.23 -4.36 -0.75
C LYS A 85 -7.35 -3.85 0.16
N ASN A 86 -7.25 -4.10 1.46
CA ASN A 86 -8.25 -3.62 2.43
C ASN A 86 -8.29 -2.09 2.47
N GLN A 87 -7.14 -1.43 2.48
CA GLN A 87 -7.07 0.04 2.40
C GLN A 87 -7.70 0.58 1.11
N LEU A 88 -7.45 -0.07 -0.03
CA LEU A 88 -8.09 0.30 -1.29
C LEU A 88 -9.61 0.11 -1.23
N ALA A 89 -10.09 -0.99 -0.66
CA ALA A 89 -11.51 -1.25 -0.49
C ALA A 89 -12.18 -0.18 0.39
N ASP A 90 -11.54 0.20 1.49
CA ASP A 90 -12.03 1.29 2.35
C ASP A 90 -12.09 2.63 1.61
N LEU A 91 -11.08 2.94 0.80
CA LEU A 91 -11.07 4.15 -0.04
C LEU A 91 -12.18 4.13 -1.09
N LEU A 92 -12.45 2.99 -1.72
CA LEU A 92 -13.54 2.84 -2.69
C LEU A 92 -14.91 2.98 -2.02
N LEU A 93 -15.08 2.47 -0.80
CA LEU A 93 -16.30 2.67 -0.03
C LEU A 93 -16.51 4.15 0.31
N GLN A 94 -15.46 4.83 0.78
CA GLN A 94 -15.50 6.27 1.05
C GLN A 94 -15.82 7.08 -0.22
N TYR A 95 -15.26 6.67 -1.37
CA TYR A 95 -15.59 7.28 -2.66
C TYR A 95 -17.07 7.16 -2.95
N GLN A 96 -17.64 5.96 -2.82
CA GLN A 96 -19.04 5.71 -3.14
C GLN A 96 -19.98 6.51 -2.22
N GLN A 97 -19.68 6.56 -0.92
CA GLN A 97 -20.44 7.35 0.05
C GLN A 97 -20.38 8.84 -0.31
N LEU A 98 -19.18 9.40 -0.50
CA LEU A 98 -18.99 10.81 -0.81
C LEU A 98 -19.59 11.19 -2.17
N HIS A 99 -19.55 10.28 -3.15
CA HIS A 99 -20.17 10.49 -4.46
C HIS A 99 -21.69 10.57 -4.35
N ASN A 100 -22.30 9.72 -3.52
CA ASN A 100 -23.74 9.79 -3.25
C ASN A 100 -24.10 11.09 -2.52
N GLU A 101 -23.32 11.50 -1.51
CA GLU A 101 -23.52 12.78 -0.83
C GLU A 101 -23.41 13.97 -1.79
N TYR A 102 -22.41 13.96 -2.68
CA TYR A 102 -22.24 14.99 -3.69
C TYR A 102 -23.44 15.07 -4.62
N ARG A 103 -23.94 13.92 -5.09
CA ARG A 103 -25.15 13.85 -5.91
C ARG A 103 -26.36 14.45 -5.20
N THR A 104 -26.61 14.06 -3.95
CA THR A 104 -27.71 14.63 -3.16
C THR A 104 -27.54 16.14 -2.97
N GLN A 105 -26.31 16.61 -2.74
CA GLN A 105 -26.01 18.03 -2.62
C GLN A 105 -26.24 18.79 -3.93
N GLN A 106 -25.95 18.20 -5.08
CA GLN A 106 -26.26 18.76 -6.39
C GLN A 106 -27.77 18.86 -6.62
N GLU A 107 -28.53 17.83 -6.23
CA GLU A 107 -30.00 17.84 -6.32
C GLU A 107 -30.59 18.95 -5.43
N LEU A 108 -30.08 19.12 -4.20
CA LEU A 108 -30.46 20.22 -3.32
C LEU A 108 -30.12 21.60 -3.90
N PHE A 109 -28.93 21.74 -4.50
CA PHE A 109 -28.52 22.99 -5.11
C PHE A 109 -29.36 23.34 -6.35
N ALA A 110 -29.79 22.35 -7.13
CA ALA A 110 -30.72 22.57 -8.25
C ALA A 110 -32.06 23.13 -7.76
N ILE A 111 -32.62 22.55 -6.68
CA ILE A 111 -33.84 23.06 -6.05
C ILE A 111 -33.64 24.49 -5.54
N GLU A 112 -32.53 24.77 -4.85
CA GLU A 112 -32.22 26.11 -4.34
C GLU A 112 -32.03 27.12 -5.49
N THR A 113 -31.48 26.69 -6.62
CA THR A 113 -31.33 27.53 -7.82
C THR A 113 -32.70 27.96 -8.35
N ASP A 114 -33.65 27.02 -8.44
CA ASP A 114 -35.01 27.32 -8.88
C ASP A 114 -35.74 28.24 -7.89
N LEU A 115 -35.60 27.99 -6.58
CA LEU A 115 -36.17 28.85 -5.53
C LEU A 115 -35.58 30.26 -5.57
N PHE A 116 -34.27 30.38 -5.75
CA PHE A 116 -33.59 31.66 -5.83
C PHE A 116 -34.05 32.45 -7.06
N ARG A 117 -34.24 31.78 -8.21
CA ARG A 117 -34.77 32.41 -9.43
C ARG A 117 -36.17 33.00 -9.22
N ILE A 118 -37.05 32.26 -8.54
CA ILE A 118 -38.39 32.76 -8.20
C ILE A 118 -38.28 34.01 -7.30
N LYS A 119 -37.40 33.97 -6.29
CA LYS A 119 -37.15 35.12 -5.39
C LYS A 119 -36.55 36.33 -6.10
N GLU A 120 -35.71 36.10 -7.10
CA GLU A 120 -35.17 37.15 -7.95
C GLU A 120 -36.27 37.81 -8.79
N ASP A 121 -37.17 37.03 -9.39
CA ASP A 121 -38.32 37.55 -10.13
C ASP A 121 -39.27 38.35 -9.22
N GLU A 122 -39.57 37.88 -8.01
CA GLU A 122 -40.37 38.61 -7.00
C GLU A 122 -39.71 39.94 -6.59
N TYR A 123 -38.38 39.95 -6.43
CA TYR A 123 -37.64 41.16 -6.09
C TYR A 123 -37.66 42.19 -7.23
N GLN A 124 -37.51 41.75 -8.48
CA GLN A 124 -37.60 42.64 -9.66
C GLN A 124 -38.99 43.28 -9.79
N ARG A 125 -40.04 42.57 -9.38
CA ARG A 125 -41.43 43.07 -9.31
C ARG A 125 -41.69 43.99 -8.11
N GLN A 126 -40.68 44.22 -7.26
CA GLN A 126 -40.79 44.99 -6.01
C GLN A 126 -41.76 44.37 -4.98
N GLU A 127 -42.03 43.08 -5.10
CA GLU A 127 -42.93 42.34 -4.21
C GLU A 127 -42.19 41.77 -2.98
N LEU A 128 -40.85 41.80 -2.99
CA LEU A 128 -39.99 41.25 -1.94
C LEU A 128 -39.10 42.34 -1.32
N ALA A 129 -38.97 42.34 0.01
CA ALA A 129 -38.08 43.25 0.70
C ALA A 129 -36.60 42.95 0.37
N PRO A 130 -35.72 43.97 0.27
CA PRO A 130 -34.30 43.75 0.00
C PRO A 130 -33.59 42.85 1.03
N SER A 131 -34.03 42.88 2.30
CA SER A 131 -33.49 42.01 3.35
C SER A 131 -33.72 40.53 3.04
N ASP A 132 -34.91 40.20 2.56
CA ASP A 132 -35.35 38.82 2.33
C ASP A 132 -34.69 38.27 1.07
N PHE A 133 -34.53 39.12 0.05
CA PHE A 133 -33.73 38.81 -1.12
C PHE A 133 -32.26 38.51 -0.78
N LEU A 134 -31.64 39.34 0.06
CA LEU A 134 -30.25 39.12 0.49
C LEU A 134 -30.09 37.84 1.32
N GLN A 135 -31.10 37.48 2.12
CA GLN A 135 -31.11 36.20 2.83
C GLN A 135 -31.19 35.03 1.85
N ALA A 136 -32.08 35.07 0.85
CA ALA A 136 -32.16 34.04 -0.19
C ALA A 136 -30.85 33.92 -0.97
N LYS A 137 -30.24 35.05 -1.35
CA LYS A 137 -28.92 35.07 -2.02
C LYS A 137 -27.82 34.44 -1.16
N ARG A 138 -27.83 34.72 0.15
CA ARG A 138 -26.88 34.11 1.09
C ARG A 138 -27.07 32.58 1.13
N THR A 139 -28.30 32.10 1.22
CA THR A 139 -28.60 30.65 1.23
C THR A 139 -28.14 29.98 -0.05
N TYR A 140 -28.45 30.56 -1.22
CA TYR A 140 -27.96 30.09 -2.52
C TYR A 140 -26.44 29.97 -2.55
N LEU A 141 -25.71 31.03 -2.15
CA LEU A 141 -24.24 31.02 -2.13
C LEU A 141 -23.66 29.98 -1.17
N LEU A 142 -24.29 29.75 -0.02
CA LEU A 142 -23.88 28.72 0.92
C LEU A 142 -24.06 27.31 0.32
N GLN A 143 -25.16 27.07 -0.39
CA GLN A 143 -25.39 25.79 -1.07
C GLN A 143 -24.41 25.57 -2.22
N GLN A 144 -24.12 26.61 -3.00
CA GLN A 144 -23.09 26.56 -4.04
C GLN A 144 -21.73 26.18 -3.44
N GLN A 145 -21.32 26.87 -2.36
CA GLN A 145 -20.07 26.58 -1.69
C GLN A 145 -20.01 25.14 -1.16
N ALA A 146 -21.12 24.60 -0.66
CA ALA A 146 -21.20 23.22 -0.19
C ALA A 146 -21.00 22.20 -1.32
N VAL A 147 -21.55 22.45 -2.52
CA VAL A 147 -21.31 21.61 -3.72
C VAL A 147 -19.82 21.63 -4.09
N GLU A 148 -19.22 22.83 -4.20
CA GLU A 148 -17.80 23.00 -4.56
C GLU A 148 -16.88 22.29 -3.56
N GLN A 149 -17.16 22.39 -2.26
CA GLN A 149 -16.39 21.69 -1.23
C GLN A 149 -16.43 20.17 -1.39
N LYS A 150 -17.62 19.60 -1.69
CA LYS A 150 -17.79 18.17 -1.91
C LYS A 150 -17.07 17.70 -3.18
N GLU A 151 -17.11 18.49 -4.25
CA GLU A 151 -16.37 18.24 -5.48
C GLU A 151 -14.86 18.18 -5.22
N HIS A 152 -14.32 19.17 -4.48
CA HIS A 152 -12.90 19.17 -4.11
C HIS A 152 -12.51 17.96 -3.24
N GLN A 153 -13.38 17.54 -2.32
CA GLN A 153 -13.16 16.35 -1.51
C GLN A 153 -13.11 15.08 -2.38
N LEU A 154 -14.02 14.94 -3.35
CA LEU A 154 -14.00 13.85 -4.32
C LEU A 154 -12.70 13.84 -5.14
N GLY A 155 -12.27 15.00 -5.65
CA GLY A 155 -11.02 15.12 -6.40
C GLY A 155 -9.79 14.68 -5.61
N ARG A 156 -9.71 15.04 -4.32
CA ARG A 156 -8.64 14.57 -3.41
C ARG A 156 -8.69 13.06 -3.22
N LEU A 157 -9.88 12.49 -3.05
CA LEU A 157 -10.05 11.07 -2.79
C LEU A 157 -9.72 10.22 -4.03
N ILE A 158 -10.13 10.66 -5.23
CA ILE A 158 -9.72 10.06 -6.51
C ILE A 158 -8.20 10.09 -6.65
N SER A 159 -7.55 11.20 -6.28
CA SER A 159 -6.10 11.31 -6.33
C SER A 159 -5.40 10.32 -5.39
N LYS A 160 -5.94 10.12 -4.18
CA LYS A 160 -5.46 9.09 -3.23
C LYS A 160 -5.62 7.67 -3.78
N ILE A 161 -6.77 7.35 -4.39
CA ILE A 161 -7.00 6.04 -5.02
C ILE A 161 -5.99 5.80 -6.15
N LYS A 162 -5.75 6.81 -7.00
CA LYS A 162 -4.78 6.71 -8.09
C LYS A 162 -3.37 6.43 -7.59
N LEU A 163 -2.94 7.11 -6.52
CA LEU A 163 -1.65 6.85 -5.88
C LEU A 163 -1.58 5.39 -5.41
N HIS A 164 -2.57 4.91 -4.67
CA HIS A 164 -2.62 3.51 -4.20
C HIS A 164 -2.67 2.46 -5.32
N CYS A 165 -3.02 2.83 -6.55
CA CYS A 165 -3.05 1.90 -7.69
C CYS A 165 -1.77 1.95 -8.55
N HIS A 166 -0.96 3.01 -8.44
CA HIS A 166 0.31 3.17 -9.17
C HIS A 166 1.53 2.71 -8.37
N TYR A 167 1.41 2.62 -7.04
CA TYR A 167 2.29 1.83 -6.19
C TYR A 167 1.81 0.37 -6.17
#